data_AF-A0A2I9DY98-F1
#
_entry.id   AF-A0A2I9DY98-F1
#
_cell.length_a   1.000
_cell.length_b   1.000
_cell.length_c   1.000
_cell.angle_alpha   90.00
_cell.angle_beta   90.00
_cell.angle_gamma   90.00
#
_symmetry.space_group_name_H-M   'P 1'
#
loop_
_entity.id
_entity.type
_entity.pdbx_description
1 polymer ?
#
loop_
_entity_poly.entity_id
_entity_poly.type
_entity_poly.pdbx_seq_one_letter_code
_entity_poly.pdbx_strand_id
1 'polypeptide(L)'
;MPVNYNFKKGIDLPNWQWLAFFQAGVSYHGTSNIYDGRRYLYWAVQYGTTSVVAGTSQLWRFDTWTGGWQYLATTASGGYGMDIEYDPVRNVLLILIGAGTTSWQVFNLNLVAVTVANVVCAPFALTTIATALPAAASYGASFTLPNDLEVGGVIDNGVVAAGTTASSLVTTDATANYGGGLVGLQIRFTSGTLGGQTRTISAVPARGTLTLASALGAVPATGDTFVIEVPGGTATGGTTTTLTRTGAAWAANMYANSDVVITGGTGAGQRRRIASNTVDTLTLAAAVTGNPRTGAFATAPDATSTFSIVPSSDFLYYQPGQTSAALHRIDLVQTTGVAWSAALASAPGTPGGGANTMFPSLYAPFQILCARGAGTSNIYSYNIGLGTWSTLATFWGSETINTGASVCLIPGKRKMFVSKEGSPRTYVHDLLTGVLEPGPLVPYASPGAYDGKRARHVMTPDGARFLYLLRAGGQEFFRAPVEWLD
;
A
#
# COMPACT_ATOMS: atom_id res chain seq x y z
N MET A 1 -14.90 21.02 39.19
CA MET A 1 -14.78 19.65 38.62
C MET A 1 -14.76 19.78 37.12
N PRO A 2 -13.61 19.57 36.45
CA PRO A 2 -13.59 19.58 34.99
C PRO A 2 -14.29 18.31 34.51
N VAL A 3 -15.41 18.48 33.83
CA VAL A 3 -16.11 17.38 33.16
C VAL A 3 -15.28 17.04 31.93
N ASN A 4 -14.38 16.05 32.05
CA ASN A 4 -13.78 15.44 30.88
C ASN A 4 -14.89 14.70 30.13
N TYR A 5 -15.40 15.31 29.07
CA TYR A 5 -16.08 14.59 27.99
C TYR A 5 -15.03 13.77 27.22
N ASN A 6 -14.46 12.76 27.88
CA ASN A 6 -13.85 11.67 27.15
C ASN A 6 -15.02 10.96 26.48
N PHE A 7 -15.19 11.16 25.17
CA PHE A 7 -16.11 10.39 24.35
C PHE A 7 -16.00 8.93 24.77
N LYS A 8 -17.11 8.34 25.24
CA LYS A 8 -17.08 6.92 25.62
C LYS A 8 -16.91 6.16 24.31
N LYS A 9 -15.73 5.59 24.06
CA LYS A 9 -15.45 4.72 22.89
C LYS A 9 -16.58 3.69 22.80
N GLY A 10 -17.51 3.89 21.86
CA GLY A 10 -18.71 3.05 21.65
C GLY A 10 -20.08 3.73 21.77
N ILE A 11 -20.23 4.88 22.46
CA ILE A 11 -21.53 5.60 22.56
C ILE A 11 -21.61 6.74 21.53
N ASP A 12 -20.49 7.40 21.24
CA ASP A 12 -20.41 8.56 20.34
C ASP A 12 -19.77 8.21 18.98
N LEU A 13 -19.96 6.97 18.50
CA LEU A 13 -19.46 6.58 17.18
C LEU A 13 -20.26 7.31 16.09
N PRO A 14 -19.60 7.82 15.04
CA PRO A 14 -20.30 8.57 14.00
C PRO A 14 -21.28 7.67 13.24
N ASN A 15 -22.39 8.26 12.82
CA ASN A 15 -23.35 7.56 11.97
C ASN A 15 -22.82 7.47 10.52
N TRP A 16 -23.31 6.46 9.80
CA TRP A 16 -23.12 6.37 8.37
C TRP A 16 -24.04 7.37 7.66
N GLN A 17 -23.45 8.22 6.83
CA GLN A 17 -24.15 9.12 5.94
C GLN A 17 -24.50 8.40 4.64
N TRP A 18 -25.74 8.54 4.23
CA TRP A 18 -26.23 8.10 2.92
C TRP A 18 -25.69 8.98 1.79
N LEU A 19 -25.20 8.33 0.74
CA LEU A 19 -24.76 8.97 -0.49
C LEU A 19 -25.71 8.64 -1.64
N ALA A 20 -25.50 9.25 -2.79
CA ALA A 20 -26.24 8.87 -3.99
C ALA A 20 -26.05 7.38 -4.27
N PHE A 21 -27.17 6.69 -4.48
CA PHE A 21 -27.18 5.24 -4.66
C PHE A 21 -26.46 4.87 -5.95
N PHE A 22 -25.75 3.76 -5.92
CA PHE A 22 -25.12 3.22 -7.11
C PHE A 22 -26.18 2.67 -8.06
N GLN A 23 -26.17 3.12 -9.31
CA GLN A 23 -27.27 2.87 -10.24
C GLN A 23 -27.45 1.39 -10.60
N ALA A 24 -26.37 0.60 -10.68
CA ALA A 24 -26.44 -0.75 -11.25
C ALA A 24 -26.65 -1.87 -10.22
N GLY A 25 -26.58 -1.57 -8.90
CA GLY A 25 -26.78 -2.53 -7.81
C GLY A 25 -25.77 -3.68 -7.78
N VAL A 26 -24.97 -3.80 -6.71
CA VAL A 26 -23.96 -4.87 -6.60
C VAL A 26 -24.66 -6.21 -6.35
N SER A 27 -25.02 -6.96 -7.39
CA SER A 27 -25.81 -8.19 -7.22
C SER A 27 -25.00 -9.49 -7.21
N TYR A 28 -23.66 -9.41 -7.33
CA TYR A 28 -22.78 -10.58 -7.41
C TYR A 28 -21.37 -10.29 -6.88
N HIS A 29 -20.49 -11.30 -6.89
CA HIS A 29 -19.04 -11.11 -6.69
C HIS A 29 -18.48 -10.11 -7.69
N GLY A 30 -17.32 -9.56 -7.36
CA GLY A 30 -16.61 -8.67 -8.27
C GLY A 30 -17.01 -7.25 -8.01
N THR A 31 -16.44 -6.68 -6.96
CA THR A 31 -16.47 -5.25 -6.75
C THR A 31 -15.14 -4.84 -6.15
N SER A 32 -14.49 -3.83 -6.74
CA SER A 32 -13.33 -3.20 -6.13
C SER A 32 -13.38 -1.70 -6.35
N ASN A 33 -12.64 -0.96 -5.55
CA ASN A 33 -12.53 0.48 -5.65
C ASN A 33 -11.12 0.98 -5.38
N ILE A 34 -10.84 2.16 -5.94
CA ILE A 34 -9.61 2.89 -5.65
C ILE A 34 -9.86 4.40 -5.72
N TYR A 35 -9.23 5.13 -4.80
CA TYR A 35 -9.30 6.59 -4.74
C TYR A 35 -8.13 7.19 -5.49
N ASP A 36 -8.36 8.25 -6.25
CA ASP A 36 -7.33 8.94 -7.03
C ASP A 36 -6.40 9.86 -6.21
N GLY A 37 -6.62 9.92 -4.89
CA GLY A 37 -5.89 10.79 -3.98
C GLY A 37 -6.41 12.23 -3.94
N ARG A 38 -7.48 12.58 -4.68
CA ARG A 38 -7.95 13.97 -4.79
C ARG A 38 -9.47 14.19 -4.85
N ARG A 39 -10.20 13.51 -5.73
CA ARG A 39 -11.62 13.81 -6.02
C ARG A 39 -12.44 12.59 -6.37
N TYR A 40 -11.95 11.68 -7.20
CA TYR A 40 -12.74 10.58 -7.73
C TYR A 40 -12.45 9.26 -7.00
N LEU A 41 -13.52 8.57 -6.63
CA LEU A 41 -13.47 7.17 -6.24
C LEU A 41 -13.92 6.33 -7.43
N TYR A 42 -13.02 5.52 -7.97
CA TYR A 42 -13.30 4.61 -9.07
C TYR A 42 -13.82 3.28 -8.55
N TRP A 43 -14.78 2.71 -9.26
CA TRP A 43 -15.45 1.46 -8.91
C TRP A 43 -15.50 0.56 -10.12
N ALA A 44 -14.90 -0.62 -10.02
CA ALA A 44 -15.17 -1.73 -10.91
C ALA A 44 -16.25 -2.59 -10.24
N VAL A 45 -17.42 -2.71 -10.86
CA VAL A 45 -18.59 -3.36 -10.26
C VAL A 45 -19.20 -4.35 -11.23
N GLN A 46 -19.42 -5.58 -10.77
CA GLN A 46 -20.26 -6.54 -11.46
C GLN A 46 -21.69 -6.53 -10.91
N TYR A 47 -22.64 -6.59 -11.84
CA TYR A 47 -24.06 -6.69 -11.54
C TYR A 47 -24.80 -7.52 -12.60
N GLY A 48 -26.05 -7.86 -12.29
CA GLY A 48 -27.02 -8.38 -13.26
C GLY A 48 -27.36 -9.88 -13.16
N THR A 49 -26.64 -10.72 -12.41
CA THR A 49 -26.97 -12.18 -12.32
C THR A 49 -26.44 -12.87 -11.05
N THR A 50 -26.84 -14.13 -10.86
CA THR A 50 -26.34 -15.08 -9.84
C THR A 50 -25.18 -15.97 -10.35
N SER A 51 -24.61 -15.71 -11.54
CA SER A 51 -23.54 -16.53 -12.15
C SER A 51 -22.53 -15.71 -12.95
N VAL A 52 -21.25 -16.09 -12.87
CA VAL A 52 -20.07 -15.47 -13.53
C VAL A 52 -20.25 -15.24 -15.04
N VAL A 53 -20.96 -16.15 -15.72
CA VAL A 53 -21.03 -16.21 -17.20
C VAL A 53 -22.05 -15.23 -17.80
N ALA A 54 -22.93 -14.65 -16.99
CA ALA A 54 -24.02 -13.78 -17.47
C ALA A 54 -24.06 -12.39 -16.81
N GLY A 55 -23.09 -12.05 -15.96
CA GLY A 55 -23.00 -10.73 -15.34
C GLY A 55 -22.33 -9.69 -16.23
N THR A 56 -22.69 -8.41 -16.04
CA THR A 56 -22.02 -7.27 -16.67
C THR A 56 -21.09 -6.61 -15.66
N SER A 57 -19.83 -6.39 -16.03
CA SER A 57 -18.89 -5.61 -15.22
C SER A 57 -18.68 -4.24 -15.83
N GLN A 58 -18.78 -3.21 -15.01
CA GLN A 58 -18.65 -1.82 -15.43
C GLN A 58 -17.69 -1.05 -14.54
N LEU A 59 -17.02 -0.10 -15.15
CA LEU A 59 -16.19 0.90 -14.51
C LEU A 59 -16.98 2.20 -14.38
N TRP A 60 -17.05 2.70 -13.15
CA TRP A 60 -17.70 3.95 -12.79
C TRP A 60 -16.74 4.82 -11.98
N ARG A 61 -17.01 6.12 -11.93
CA ARG A 61 -16.45 7.01 -10.92
C ARG A 61 -17.55 7.69 -10.13
N PHE A 62 -17.28 7.86 -8.84
CA PHE A 62 -18.05 8.69 -7.93
C PHE A 62 -17.26 9.97 -7.65
N ASP A 63 -17.92 11.12 -7.85
CA ASP A 63 -17.36 12.43 -7.54
C ASP A 63 -17.61 12.75 -6.06
N THR A 64 -16.54 12.76 -5.25
CA THR A 64 -16.66 13.01 -3.80
C THR A 64 -17.09 14.44 -3.46
N TRP A 65 -17.05 15.37 -4.42
CA TRP A 65 -17.45 16.76 -4.21
C TRP A 65 -18.93 17.00 -4.52
N THR A 66 -19.43 16.40 -5.60
CA THR A 66 -20.82 16.63 -6.06
C THR A 66 -21.77 15.51 -5.67
N GLY A 67 -21.25 14.33 -5.30
CA GLY A 67 -22.06 13.15 -5.00
C GLY A 67 -22.61 12.44 -6.26
N GLY A 68 -22.09 12.75 -7.44
CA GLY A 68 -22.56 12.20 -8.71
C GLY A 68 -21.83 10.92 -9.14
N TRP A 69 -22.57 10.00 -9.75
CA TRP A 69 -22.03 8.82 -10.44
C TRP A 69 -21.85 9.09 -11.93
N GLN A 70 -20.74 8.62 -12.50
CA GLN A 70 -20.51 8.64 -13.93
C GLN A 70 -19.98 7.29 -14.42
N TYR A 71 -20.63 6.77 -15.46
CA TYR A 71 -20.17 5.60 -16.20
C TYR A 71 -18.92 5.94 -17.03
N LEU A 72 -17.95 5.04 -17.04
CA LEU A 72 -16.71 5.18 -17.81
C LEU A 72 -16.63 4.13 -18.92
N ALA A 73 -16.79 2.86 -18.58
CA ALA A 73 -16.66 1.75 -19.54
C ALA A 73 -17.31 0.45 -19.05
N THR A 74 -17.55 -0.48 -19.96
CA THR A 74 -17.83 -1.88 -19.64
C THR A 74 -16.52 -2.65 -19.68
N THR A 75 -16.20 -3.37 -18.61
CA THR A 75 -15.00 -4.22 -18.51
C THR A 75 -15.30 -5.65 -18.91
N ALA A 76 -14.27 -6.47 -19.04
CA ALA A 76 -14.47 -7.92 -19.03
C ALA A 76 -15.13 -8.35 -17.71
N SER A 77 -15.89 -9.46 -17.72
CA SER A 77 -16.59 -9.99 -16.54
C SER A 77 -15.60 -10.28 -15.41
N GLY A 78 -15.71 -9.52 -14.32
CA GLY A 78 -14.72 -9.47 -13.24
C GLY A 78 -14.80 -10.63 -12.25
N GLY A 79 -15.99 -11.15 -11.96
CA GLY A 79 -16.24 -12.23 -11.00
C GLY A 79 -15.58 -12.05 -9.63
N TYR A 80 -15.45 -13.16 -8.90
CA TYR A 80 -14.64 -13.23 -7.69
C TYR A 80 -13.16 -12.95 -8.02
N GLY A 81 -12.45 -12.21 -7.16
CA GLY A 81 -11.06 -11.82 -7.42
C GLY A 81 -10.85 -10.60 -8.30
N MET A 82 -11.91 -9.87 -8.70
CA MET A 82 -11.73 -8.57 -9.37
C MET A 82 -11.04 -7.56 -8.45
N ASP A 83 -10.15 -6.76 -9.03
CA ASP A 83 -9.50 -5.66 -8.34
C ASP A 83 -9.27 -4.44 -9.23
N ILE A 84 -9.07 -3.28 -8.61
CA ILE A 84 -8.68 -2.06 -9.28
C ILE A 84 -7.63 -1.33 -8.45
N GLU A 85 -6.57 -0.88 -9.11
CA GLU A 85 -5.50 -0.08 -8.52
C GLU A 85 -5.26 1.16 -9.39
N TYR A 86 -4.92 2.29 -8.77
CA TYR A 86 -4.65 3.54 -9.47
C TYR A 86 -3.15 3.76 -9.56
N ASP A 87 -2.67 4.06 -10.76
CA ASP A 87 -1.30 4.45 -11.01
C ASP A 87 -1.25 5.98 -11.24
N PRO A 88 -0.81 6.77 -10.23
CA PRO A 88 -0.74 8.22 -10.37
C PRO A 88 0.44 8.71 -11.23
N VAL A 89 1.46 7.88 -11.45
CA VAL A 89 2.60 8.24 -12.31
C VAL A 89 2.16 8.27 -13.76
N ARG A 90 1.35 7.27 -14.17
CA ARG A 90 0.83 7.13 -15.53
C ARG A 90 -0.58 7.70 -15.69
N ASN A 91 -1.25 8.01 -14.58
CA ASN A 91 -2.65 8.43 -14.51
C ASN A 91 -3.56 7.42 -15.24
N VAL A 92 -3.51 6.15 -14.80
CA VAL A 92 -4.32 5.05 -15.34
C VAL A 92 -4.91 4.19 -14.23
N LEU A 93 -5.96 3.44 -14.54
CA LEU A 93 -6.52 2.43 -13.65
C LEU A 93 -6.11 1.05 -14.14
N LEU A 94 -5.50 0.26 -13.26
CA LEU A 94 -5.09 -1.12 -13.48
C LEU A 94 -6.20 -2.03 -12.95
N ILE A 95 -6.82 -2.83 -13.81
CA ILE A 95 -8.02 -3.60 -13.49
C ILE A 95 -7.70 -5.09 -13.63
N LEU A 96 -7.72 -5.80 -12.51
CA LEU A 96 -7.61 -7.25 -12.45
C LEU A 96 -8.96 -7.87 -12.80
N ILE A 97 -9.00 -8.78 -13.78
CA ILE A 97 -10.21 -9.54 -14.09
C ILE A 97 -10.12 -10.87 -13.36
N GLY A 98 -11.09 -11.13 -12.48
CA GLY A 98 -11.17 -12.35 -11.69
C GLY A 98 -11.78 -13.51 -12.47
N ALA A 99 -12.69 -14.27 -11.82
CA ALA A 99 -13.42 -15.38 -12.42
C ALA A 99 -12.56 -16.57 -12.89
N GLY A 100 -11.37 -16.77 -12.33
CA GLY A 100 -10.44 -17.82 -12.75
C GLY A 100 -9.75 -17.50 -14.08
N THR A 101 -9.71 -16.24 -14.51
CA THR A 101 -9.05 -15.82 -15.75
C THR A 101 -7.64 -15.30 -15.50
N THR A 102 -6.84 -15.21 -16.57
CA THR A 102 -5.50 -14.62 -16.55
C THR A 102 -5.46 -13.23 -17.22
N SER A 103 -6.63 -12.60 -17.39
CA SER A 103 -6.77 -11.32 -18.07
C SER A 103 -6.69 -10.15 -17.10
N TRP A 104 -6.18 -9.03 -17.58
CA TRP A 104 -6.23 -7.76 -16.88
C TRP A 104 -6.26 -6.62 -17.90
N GLN A 105 -6.80 -5.48 -17.48
CA GLN A 105 -7.10 -4.36 -18.36
C GLN A 105 -6.56 -3.07 -17.76
N VAL A 106 -6.36 -2.06 -18.60
CA VAL A 106 -5.99 -0.72 -18.21
C VAL A 106 -7.02 0.25 -18.75
N PHE A 107 -7.53 1.14 -17.90
CA PHE A 107 -8.31 2.30 -18.33
C PHE A 107 -7.44 3.55 -18.26
N ASN A 108 -7.20 4.19 -19.40
CA ASN A 108 -6.37 5.37 -19.46
C ASN A 108 -7.16 6.63 -19.09
N LEU A 109 -6.79 7.34 -18.02
CA LEU A 109 -7.48 8.57 -17.60
C LEU A 109 -6.98 9.83 -18.30
N ASN A 110 -5.95 9.72 -19.15
CA ASN A 110 -5.37 10.83 -19.88
C ASN A 110 -6.13 11.15 -21.16
N LEU A 111 -5.93 12.37 -21.66
CA LEU A 111 -6.38 12.80 -22.99
C LEU A 111 -5.44 12.36 -24.11
N VAL A 112 -4.32 11.74 -23.77
CA VAL A 112 -3.32 11.19 -24.70
C VAL A 112 -3.09 9.71 -24.43
N ALA A 113 -2.60 8.97 -25.42
CA ALA A 113 -2.27 7.58 -25.23
C ALA A 113 -1.10 7.40 -24.26
N VAL A 114 -1.13 6.33 -23.47
CA VAL A 114 -0.06 5.94 -22.54
C VAL A 114 0.33 4.50 -22.83
N THR A 115 1.63 4.19 -22.76
CA THR A 115 2.10 2.80 -22.90
C THR A 115 2.25 2.18 -21.52
N VAL A 116 1.61 1.02 -21.31
CA VAL A 116 1.73 0.22 -20.08
C VAL A 116 2.09 -1.20 -20.48
N ALA A 117 3.19 -1.73 -19.93
CA ALA A 117 3.61 -3.11 -20.19
C ALA A 117 3.69 -3.43 -21.71
N ASN A 118 4.29 -2.52 -22.49
CA ASN A 118 4.37 -2.53 -23.96
C ASN A 118 3.03 -2.49 -24.73
N VAL A 119 1.93 -2.11 -24.09
CA VAL A 119 0.63 -1.95 -24.74
C VAL A 119 0.23 -0.49 -24.76
N VAL A 120 -0.07 0.03 -25.95
CA VAL A 120 -0.58 1.40 -26.13
C VAL A 120 -2.04 1.44 -25.70
N CYS A 121 -2.32 2.16 -24.63
CA CYS A 121 -3.65 2.37 -24.08
C CYS A 121 -4.22 3.69 -24.62
N ALA A 122 -5.26 3.62 -25.44
CA ALA A 122 -5.92 4.78 -26.02
C ALA A 122 -6.54 5.70 -24.95
N PRO A 123 -6.62 7.03 -25.18
CA PRO A 123 -7.13 7.97 -24.18
C PRO A 123 -8.58 7.69 -23.82
N PHE A 124 -8.90 7.76 -22.52
CA PHE A 124 -10.23 7.52 -21.97
C PHE A 124 -10.91 6.23 -22.44
N ALA A 125 -10.10 5.18 -22.63
CA ALA A 125 -10.54 3.90 -23.15
C ALA A 125 -9.97 2.74 -22.34
N LEU A 126 -10.68 1.63 -22.37
CA LEU A 126 -10.26 0.37 -21.78
C LEU A 126 -9.42 -0.43 -22.78
N THR A 127 -8.29 -0.96 -22.33
CA THR A 127 -7.35 -1.75 -23.14
C THR A 127 -6.99 -3.03 -22.40
N THR A 128 -7.16 -4.19 -23.03
CA THR A 128 -6.70 -5.47 -22.46
C THR A 128 -5.19 -5.60 -22.66
N ILE A 129 -4.45 -5.93 -21.60
CA ILE A 129 -3.00 -6.10 -21.68
C ILE A 129 -2.67 -7.49 -22.20
N ALA A 130 -1.76 -7.56 -23.18
CA ALA A 130 -1.40 -8.80 -23.87
C ALA A 130 -0.69 -9.81 -22.96
N THR A 131 0.11 -9.34 -22.00
CA THR A 131 0.86 -10.19 -21.08
C THR A 131 -0.08 -10.79 -20.03
N ALA A 132 -0.48 -12.04 -20.22
CA ALA A 132 -1.36 -12.76 -19.30
C ALA A 132 -0.77 -12.90 -17.89
N LEU A 133 -1.64 -12.95 -16.89
CA LEU A 133 -1.28 -13.21 -15.49
C LEU A 133 -0.62 -14.60 -15.34
N PRO A 134 0.36 -14.78 -14.44
CA PRO A 134 1.05 -16.07 -14.22
C PRO A 134 0.17 -17.18 -13.68
N ALA A 135 -0.94 -16.81 -13.04
CA ALA A 135 -1.93 -17.71 -12.48
C ALA A 135 -3.31 -17.05 -12.58
N ALA A 136 -4.34 -17.87 -12.72
CA ALA A 136 -5.72 -17.43 -12.76
C ALA A 136 -6.13 -16.71 -11.47
N ALA A 137 -6.73 -15.53 -11.60
CA ALA A 137 -7.23 -14.74 -10.49
C ALA A 137 -8.50 -15.37 -9.91
N SER A 138 -8.52 -15.60 -8.60
CA SER A 138 -9.66 -16.17 -7.89
C SER A 138 -10.01 -15.38 -6.62
N TYR A 139 -10.86 -15.91 -5.74
CA TYR A 139 -11.24 -15.27 -4.48
C TYR A 139 -10.03 -14.67 -3.75
N GLY A 140 -10.13 -13.39 -3.41
CA GLY A 140 -9.06 -12.67 -2.73
C GLY A 140 -7.86 -12.28 -3.60
N ALA A 141 -7.92 -12.51 -4.91
CA ALA A 141 -6.88 -12.01 -5.83
C ALA A 141 -6.80 -10.49 -5.75
N SER A 142 -5.59 -9.95 -5.89
CA SER A 142 -5.36 -8.52 -5.70
C SER A 142 -4.19 -8.00 -6.51
N PHE A 143 -4.32 -6.73 -6.88
CA PHE A 143 -3.24 -5.90 -7.35
C PHE A 143 -2.81 -4.95 -6.24
N THR A 144 -1.52 -4.62 -6.22
CA THR A 144 -1.00 -3.56 -5.34
C THR A 144 0.15 -2.88 -6.05
N LEU A 145 0.12 -1.56 -6.08
CA LEU A 145 1.17 -0.75 -6.67
C LEU A 145 1.83 0.09 -5.57
N PRO A 146 2.98 -0.35 -5.02
CA PRO A 146 3.82 0.53 -4.23
C PRO A 146 4.12 1.80 -5.01
N ASN A 147 3.87 2.96 -4.41
CA ASN A 147 3.94 4.24 -5.09
C ASN A 147 4.68 5.27 -4.22
N ASP A 148 5.82 5.74 -4.69
CA ASP A 148 6.64 6.75 -4.03
C ASP A 148 5.95 8.11 -3.83
N LEU A 149 4.99 8.49 -4.69
CA LEU A 149 4.25 9.75 -4.55
C LEU A 149 3.34 9.79 -3.32
N GLU A 150 2.98 8.61 -2.79
CA GLU A 150 2.19 8.48 -1.56
C GLU A 150 3.04 8.35 -0.30
N VAL A 151 4.36 8.22 -0.45
CA VAL A 151 5.27 8.09 0.68
C VAL A 151 5.53 9.48 1.25
N GLY A 152 5.07 9.71 2.48
CA GLY A 152 5.32 10.97 3.18
C GLY A 152 6.81 11.22 3.43
N GLY A 153 7.24 12.48 3.41
CA GLY A 153 8.63 12.84 3.71
C GLY A 153 9.06 12.44 5.13
N VAL A 154 8.17 12.60 6.10
CA VAL A 154 8.31 12.05 7.46
C VAL A 154 7.26 10.96 7.64
N ILE A 155 7.71 9.76 7.96
CA ILE A 155 6.88 8.56 8.16
C ILE A 155 6.39 8.48 9.61
N ASP A 156 7.29 8.73 10.56
CA ASP A 156 6.99 8.75 11.99
C ASP A 156 7.99 9.66 12.71
N ASN A 157 7.81 9.87 14.00
CA ASN A 157 8.76 10.63 14.82
C ASN A 157 8.90 10.02 16.23
N GLY A 158 9.77 10.61 17.03
CA GLY A 158 9.93 10.18 18.41
C GLY A 158 10.73 11.13 19.26
N VAL A 159 10.61 10.91 20.57
CA VAL A 159 11.38 11.59 21.61
C VAL A 159 12.13 10.53 22.41
N VAL A 160 13.44 10.74 22.57
CA VAL A 160 14.34 9.83 23.28
C VAL A 160 13.96 9.74 24.75
N ALA A 161 13.86 8.50 25.24
CA ALA A 161 13.66 8.16 26.65
C ALA A 161 14.94 7.70 27.34
N ALA A 162 14.86 7.66 28.67
CA ALA A 162 15.81 6.94 29.51
C ALA A 162 15.90 5.45 29.09
N GLY A 163 17.09 4.86 29.23
CA GLY A 163 17.36 3.50 28.77
C GLY A 163 17.85 3.41 27.32
N THR A 164 17.85 4.53 26.59
CA THR A 164 18.48 4.63 25.27
C THR A 164 20.00 4.41 25.35
N THR A 165 20.54 3.74 24.33
CA THR A 165 21.97 3.54 24.10
C THR A 165 22.34 4.07 22.71
N ALA A 166 23.63 4.03 22.34
CA ALA A 166 24.07 4.44 21.00
C ALA A 166 23.52 3.55 19.86
N SER A 167 23.06 2.33 20.14
CA SER A 167 22.55 1.38 19.14
C SER A 167 21.10 0.97 19.34
N SER A 168 20.45 1.44 20.41
CA SER A 168 19.05 1.12 20.72
C SER A 168 18.37 2.36 21.26
N LEU A 169 17.39 2.88 20.52
CA LEU A 169 16.57 4.01 20.95
C LEU A 169 15.33 3.51 21.66
N VAL A 170 15.07 4.04 22.85
CA VAL A 170 13.81 3.87 23.58
C VAL A 170 13.07 5.19 23.52
N THR A 171 11.75 5.17 23.34
CA THR A 171 10.95 6.40 23.21
C THR A 171 9.98 6.60 24.35
N THR A 172 9.77 7.85 24.74
CA THR A 172 8.78 8.21 25.79
C THR A 172 7.36 8.35 25.24
N ASP A 173 7.22 8.39 23.92
CA ASP A 173 5.97 8.73 23.29
C ASP A 173 5.04 7.50 23.28
N ALA A 174 3.95 7.59 24.05
CA ALA A 174 2.88 6.58 24.09
C ALA A 174 2.15 6.43 22.74
N THR A 175 2.33 7.38 21.81
CA THR A 175 1.85 7.34 20.43
C THR A 175 2.92 6.85 19.44
N ALA A 176 4.21 6.81 19.83
CA ALA A 176 5.31 6.21 19.07
C ALA A 176 5.25 4.68 19.16
N ASN A 177 4.25 4.18 18.46
CA ASN A 177 3.85 2.80 18.42
C ASN A 177 4.55 2.16 17.21
N TYR A 178 5.86 1.94 17.38
CA TYR A 178 6.74 1.40 16.34
C TYR A 178 6.44 -0.08 16.07
N GLY A 179 6.25 -0.41 14.78
CA GLY A 179 6.07 -1.79 14.30
C GLY A 179 7.19 -2.22 13.39
N GLY A 180 7.28 -3.52 13.10
CA GLY A 180 8.30 -4.10 12.22
C GLY A 180 8.32 -3.54 10.80
N GLY A 181 7.27 -2.81 10.39
CA GLY A 181 7.19 -2.06 9.14
C GLY A 181 8.26 -0.97 8.96
N LEU A 182 8.87 -0.51 10.06
CA LEU A 182 9.90 0.54 10.03
C LEU A 182 11.31 0.00 9.72
N VAL A 183 11.50 -1.32 9.71
CA VAL A 183 12.81 -1.92 9.40
C VAL A 183 13.23 -1.56 7.98
N GLY A 184 14.46 -1.05 7.83
CA GLY A 184 14.99 -0.54 6.57
C GLY A 184 14.71 0.94 6.33
N LEU A 185 13.90 1.63 7.13
CA LEU A 185 13.82 3.10 7.15
C LEU A 185 15.03 3.69 7.88
N GLN A 186 15.18 5.02 7.82
CA GLN A 186 16.23 5.72 8.57
C GLN A 186 15.63 6.67 9.62
N ILE A 187 16.31 6.78 10.75
CA ILE A 187 16.11 7.90 11.67
C ILE A 187 16.98 9.08 11.24
N ARG A 188 16.55 10.29 11.59
CA ARG A 188 17.36 11.50 11.60
C ARG A 188 17.06 12.30 12.86
N PHE A 189 18.09 12.58 13.65
CA PHE A 189 17.95 13.44 14.83
C PHE A 189 17.66 14.88 14.41
N THR A 190 16.67 15.49 15.06
CA THR A 190 16.21 16.87 14.80
C THR A 190 16.60 17.84 15.91
N SER A 191 17.08 17.34 17.04
CA SER A 191 17.61 18.15 18.14
C SER A 191 18.80 17.48 18.81
N GLY A 192 19.34 18.14 19.83
CA GLY A 192 20.45 17.62 20.63
C GLY A 192 21.80 17.70 19.93
N THR A 193 22.83 17.18 20.59
CA THR A 193 24.22 17.17 20.08
C THR A 193 24.40 16.22 18.89
N LEU A 194 23.44 15.31 18.67
CA LEU A 194 23.40 14.39 17.54
C LEU A 194 22.57 14.90 16.36
N GLY A 195 22.07 16.15 16.42
CA GLY A 195 21.26 16.77 15.37
C GLY A 195 21.86 16.57 13.98
N GLY A 196 21.04 16.08 13.05
CA GLY A 196 21.43 15.76 11.66
C GLY A 196 22.05 14.38 11.46
N GLN A 197 22.45 13.65 12.52
CA GLN A 197 22.91 12.28 12.34
C GLN A 197 21.77 11.37 11.91
N THR A 198 22.07 10.49 10.95
CA THR A 198 21.13 9.50 10.40
C THR A 198 21.58 8.07 10.69
N ARG A 199 20.66 7.15 10.96
CA ARG A 199 20.95 5.71 11.10
C ARG A 199 19.82 4.87 10.52
N THR A 200 20.18 3.77 9.86
CA THR A 200 19.20 2.77 9.39
C THR A 200 18.61 2.00 10.59
N ILE A 201 17.30 1.75 10.57
CA ILE A 201 16.61 0.91 11.55
C ILE A 201 16.80 -0.56 11.13
N SER A 202 17.44 -1.36 11.98
CA SER A 202 17.72 -2.78 11.72
C SER A 202 16.68 -3.71 12.33
N ALA A 203 16.03 -3.32 13.43
CA ALA A 203 14.98 -4.09 14.07
C ALA A 203 14.05 -3.20 14.90
N VAL A 204 12.86 -3.72 15.17
CA VAL A 204 11.90 -3.16 16.13
C VAL A 204 11.56 -4.27 17.13
N PRO A 205 12.38 -4.45 18.18
CA PRO A 205 12.27 -5.61 19.07
C PRO A 205 11.06 -5.53 20.01
N ALA A 206 10.57 -4.33 20.28
CA ALA A 206 9.40 -4.07 21.10
C ALA A 206 8.78 -2.73 20.69
N ARG A 207 7.53 -2.50 21.12
CA ARG A 207 6.86 -1.21 20.94
C ARG A 207 7.68 -0.11 21.60
N GLY A 208 7.87 1.01 20.89
CA GLY A 208 8.66 2.15 21.36
C GLY A 208 10.17 1.91 21.45
N THR A 209 10.68 0.80 20.89
CA THR A 209 12.13 0.53 20.83
C THR A 209 12.59 0.29 19.40
N LEU A 210 13.63 1.00 18.98
CA LEU A 210 14.29 0.84 17.67
C LEU A 210 15.72 0.36 17.87
N THR A 211 16.12 -0.66 17.14
CA THR A 211 17.54 -1.04 17.02
C THR A 211 18.13 -0.38 15.78
N LEU A 212 19.30 0.24 15.93
CA LEU A 212 20.03 0.91 14.87
C LEU A 212 21.05 -0.04 14.25
N ALA A 213 21.23 0.06 12.93
CA ALA A 213 22.17 -0.79 12.20
C ALA A 213 23.64 -0.49 12.52
N SER A 214 23.92 0.70 13.04
CA SER A 214 25.24 1.08 13.56
C SER A 214 25.10 2.06 14.72
N ALA A 215 26.10 2.09 15.59
CA ALA A 215 26.12 2.99 16.74
C ALA A 215 26.13 4.47 16.32
N LEU A 216 25.44 5.31 17.09
CA LEU A 216 25.56 6.75 17.06
C LEU A 216 26.92 7.20 17.61
N GLY A 217 27.33 8.43 17.30
CA GLY A 217 28.60 8.98 17.78
C GLY A 217 28.65 9.19 19.31
N ALA A 218 27.49 9.22 19.97
CA ALA A 218 27.33 9.25 21.42
C ALA A 218 25.96 8.66 21.79
N VAL A 219 25.69 8.50 23.08
CA VAL A 219 24.35 8.16 23.58
C VAL A 219 23.46 9.41 23.48
N PRO A 220 22.30 9.37 22.79
CA PRO A 220 21.34 10.46 22.77
C PRO A 220 20.86 10.85 24.17
N ALA A 221 20.63 12.14 24.40
CA ALA A 221 20.09 12.60 25.67
C ALA A 221 18.57 12.40 25.73
N THR A 222 18.04 12.09 26.91
CA THR A 222 16.59 12.07 27.14
C THR A 222 15.98 13.42 26.73
N GLY A 223 14.91 13.38 25.94
CA GLY A 223 14.26 14.57 25.39
C GLY A 223 14.75 14.96 23.98
N ASP A 224 15.81 14.36 23.46
CA ASP A 224 16.21 14.56 22.07
C ASP A 224 15.11 14.05 21.13
N THR A 225 14.88 14.78 20.04
CA THR A 225 13.84 14.48 19.05
C THR A 225 14.47 13.91 17.78
N PHE A 226 13.73 13.03 17.12
CA PHE A 226 14.09 12.49 15.82
C PHE A 226 12.86 12.24 14.95
N VAL A 227 13.10 12.15 13.65
CA VAL A 227 12.11 11.72 12.65
C VAL A 227 12.54 10.41 12.02
N ILE A 228 11.57 9.65 11.50
CA ILE A 228 11.76 8.48 10.67
C ILE A 228 11.37 8.84 9.24
N GLU A 229 12.23 8.55 8.29
CA GLU A 229 12.09 8.92 6.88
C GLU A 229 12.62 7.80 5.97
N VAL A 230 12.37 7.92 4.67
CA VAL A 230 12.97 7.01 3.69
C VAL A 230 14.49 7.12 3.70
N PRO A 231 15.25 6.03 3.44
CA PRO A 231 16.70 6.05 3.45
C PRO A 231 17.27 7.04 2.44
N GLY A 232 18.33 7.75 2.81
CA GLY A 232 18.96 8.73 1.94
C GLY A 232 20.15 9.44 2.58
N GLY A 233 20.52 10.56 1.99
CA GLY A 233 21.58 11.45 2.46
C GLY A 233 22.54 11.83 1.35
N THR A 234 23.74 12.29 1.72
CA THR A 234 24.80 12.62 0.77
C THR A 234 25.63 11.38 0.43
N ALA A 235 25.88 11.13 -0.86
CA ALA A 235 26.80 10.11 -1.30
C ALA A 235 28.24 10.46 -0.87
N THR A 236 29.09 9.46 -0.71
CA THR A 236 30.55 9.64 -0.55
C THR A 236 31.29 9.44 -1.87
N GLY A 237 30.59 8.99 -2.91
CA GLY A 237 31.09 8.79 -4.26
C GLY A 237 30.23 7.78 -5.02
N GLY A 238 30.77 7.25 -6.11
CA GLY A 238 30.13 6.21 -6.90
C GLY A 238 30.72 6.14 -8.30
N THR A 239 30.07 5.36 -9.14
CA THR A 239 30.36 5.24 -10.57
C THR A 239 29.09 5.46 -11.36
N THR A 240 29.13 5.35 -12.68
CA THR A 240 27.88 5.37 -13.47
C THR A 240 26.96 4.18 -13.17
N THR A 241 27.43 3.12 -12.53
CA THR A 241 26.63 1.93 -12.20
C THR A 241 26.46 1.70 -10.69
N THR A 242 27.00 2.58 -9.85
CA THR A 242 26.95 2.46 -8.39
C THR A 242 26.78 3.80 -7.70
N LEU A 243 26.17 3.79 -6.51
CA LEU A 243 26.20 4.90 -5.57
C LEU A 243 26.74 4.39 -4.23
N THR A 244 27.74 5.08 -3.67
CA THR A 244 28.34 4.71 -2.38
C THR A 244 28.03 5.77 -1.33
N ARG A 245 27.61 5.33 -0.15
CA ARG A 245 27.44 6.13 1.08
C ARG A 245 28.10 5.40 2.23
N THR A 246 29.40 5.65 2.41
CA THR A 246 30.19 5.03 3.48
C THR A 246 29.53 5.25 4.85
N GLY A 247 29.42 4.19 5.64
CA GLY A 247 28.79 4.25 6.96
C GLY A 247 27.26 4.16 6.97
N ALA A 248 26.61 3.88 5.82
CA ALA A 248 25.16 3.72 5.76
C ALA A 248 24.63 2.51 6.55
N ALA A 249 25.44 1.46 6.70
CA ALA A 249 25.14 0.24 7.45
C ALA A 249 23.85 -0.47 6.98
N TRP A 250 23.62 -0.52 5.67
CA TRP A 250 22.46 -1.21 5.11
C TRP A 250 22.58 -2.72 5.25
N ALA A 251 21.47 -3.41 5.50
CA ALA A 251 21.45 -4.86 5.35
C ALA A 251 21.54 -5.23 3.86
N ALA A 252 22.24 -6.31 3.54
CA ALA A 252 22.42 -6.77 2.17
C ALA A 252 21.05 -6.95 1.48
N ASN A 253 20.91 -6.35 0.30
CA ASN A 253 19.71 -6.40 -0.55
C ASN A 253 18.40 -5.85 0.06
N MET A 254 18.44 -5.15 1.21
CA MET A 254 17.25 -4.51 1.80
C MET A 254 16.52 -3.57 0.82
N TYR A 255 17.23 -3.01 -0.17
CA TYR A 255 16.68 -2.08 -1.16
C TYR A 255 16.74 -2.61 -2.59
N ALA A 256 16.98 -3.90 -2.79
CA ALA A 256 16.84 -4.49 -4.11
C ALA A 256 15.42 -4.23 -4.65
N ASN A 257 15.29 -3.95 -5.94
CA ASN A 257 14.01 -3.65 -6.61
C ASN A 257 13.32 -2.34 -6.22
N SER A 258 13.93 -1.56 -5.32
CA SER A 258 13.60 -0.15 -5.08
C SER A 258 14.32 0.74 -6.10
N ASP A 259 14.01 2.03 -6.09
CA ASP A 259 14.71 3.02 -6.90
C ASP A 259 15.57 3.93 -6.03
N VAL A 260 16.75 4.30 -6.54
CA VAL A 260 17.53 5.42 -6.03
C VAL A 260 17.26 6.65 -6.89
N VAL A 261 17.01 7.78 -6.23
CA VAL A 261 16.78 9.08 -6.86
C VAL A 261 17.85 10.05 -6.36
N ILE A 262 18.60 10.66 -7.26
CA ILE A 262 19.52 11.75 -6.91
C ILE A 262 18.70 13.04 -6.82
N THR A 263 18.58 13.57 -5.61
CA THR A 263 17.70 14.69 -5.26
C THR A 263 18.39 16.05 -5.35
N GLY A 264 19.72 16.09 -5.37
CA GLY A 264 20.51 17.32 -5.40
C GLY A 264 21.99 17.05 -5.69
N GLY A 265 22.76 18.10 -5.96
CA GLY A 265 24.18 18.02 -6.31
C GLY A 265 24.46 17.39 -7.69
N THR A 266 25.66 16.84 -7.87
CA THR A 266 26.06 16.19 -9.13
C THR A 266 25.10 15.06 -9.49
N GLY A 267 24.60 15.08 -10.73
CA GLY A 267 23.70 14.04 -11.24
C GLY A 267 22.25 14.13 -10.75
N ALA A 268 21.83 15.25 -10.14
CA ALA A 268 20.45 15.48 -9.70
C ALA A 268 19.41 15.25 -10.81
N GLY A 269 18.25 14.72 -10.42
CA GLY A 269 17.15 14.35 -11.32
C GLY A 269 17.25 12.95 -11.93
N GLN A 270 18.38 12.27 -11.76
CA GLN A 270 18.52 10.88 -12.19
C GLN A 270 17.80 9.92 -11.23
N ARG A 271 17.06 8.97 -11.80
CA ARG A 271 16.42 7.86 -11.08
C ARG A 271 16.81 6.54 -11.73
N ARG A 272 17.22 5.56 -10.92
CA ARG A 272 17.61 4.23 -11.39
C ARG A 272 17.16 3.14 -10.42
N ARG A 273 16.80 1.98 -10.98
CA ARG A 273 16.47 0.75 -10.28
C ARG A 273 17.71 0.18 -9.60
N ILE A 274 17.56 -0.23 -8.35
CA ILE A 274 18.61 -0.90 -7.58
C ILE A 274 18.50 -2.41 -7.83
N ALA A 275 19.57 -3.03 -8.31
CA ALA A 275 19.64 -4.49 -8.43
C ALA A 275 20.02 -5.15 -7.09
N SER A 276 20.98 -4.55 -6.38
CA SER A 276 21.47 -5.05 -5.10
C SER A 276 22.06 -3.92 -4.28
N ASN A 277 22.24 -4.17 -2.98
CA ASN A 277 23.02 -3.29 -2.13
C ASN A 277 23.87 -4.11 -1.15
N THR A 278 25.07 -3.60 -0.85
CA THR A 278 25.90 -4.04 0.27
C THR A 278 25.64 -3.16 1.49
N VAL A 279 26.58 -3.12 2.42
CA VAL A 279 26.53 -2.29 3.63
C VAL A 279 26.52 -0.78 3.36
N ASP A 280 27.07 -0.35 2.23
CA ASP A 280 27.23 1.08 1.90
C ASP A 280 27.16 1.41 0.41
N THR A 281 26.94 0.42 -0.46
CA THR A 281 26.95 0.62 -1.91
C THR A 281 25.68 0.06 -2.53
N LEU A 282 25.00 0.90 -3.30
CA LEU A 282 23.91 0.51 -4.19
C LEU A 282 24.49 0.17 -5.56
N THR A 283 24.12 -0.99 -6.10
CA THR A 283 24.44 -1.40 -7.47
C THR A 283 23.19 -1.26 -8.33
N LEU A 284 23.31 -0.52 -9.43
CA LEU A 284 22.20 -0.28 -10.35
C LEU A 284 21.89 -1.52 -11.19
N ALA A 285 20.62 -1.68 -11.56
CA ALA A 285 20.20 -2.72 -12.48
C ALA A 285 20.85 -2.55 -13.85
N ALA A 286 21.32 -3.65 -14.43
CA ALA A 286 21.84 -3.68 -15.79
C ALA A 286 20.79 -3.15 -16.79
N ALA A 287 21.25 -2.53 -17.87
CA ALA A 287 20.37 -1.95 -18.87
C ALA A 287 19.48 -3.02 -19.51
N VAL A 288 18.17 -2.80 -19.48
CA VAL A 288 17.18 -3.59 -20.19
C VAL A 288 16.61 -2.73 -21.31
N THR A 289 16.66 -3.25 -22.54
CA THR A 289 16.11 -2.55 -23.71
C THR A 289 14.63 -2.23 -23.47
N GLY A 290 14.24 -0.99 -23.74
CA GLY A 290 12.86 -0.55 -23.54
C GLY A 290 12.47 -0.30 -22.06
N ASN A 291 13.43 -0.22 -21.14
CA ASN A 291 13.15 0.15 -19.74
C ASN A 291 14.01 1.36 -19.30
N PRO A 292 13.42 2.56 -19.18
CA PRO A 292 14.16 3.78 -18.83
C PRO A 292 14.64 3.84 -17.37
N ARG A 293 14.20 2.91 -16.51
CA ARG A 293 14.60 2.85 -15.09
C ARG A 293 15.88 2.05 -14.86
N THR A 294 16.33 1.31 -15.86
CA THR A 294 17.49 0.43 -15.76
C THR A 294 18.70 1.01 -16.49
N GLY A 295 19.89 0.49 -16.20
CA GLY A 295 21.15 0.93 -16.80
C GLY A 295 21.87 2.00 -15.99
N ALA A 296 22.93 2.52 -16.58
CA ALA A 296 23.84 3.46 -15.93
C ALA A 296 23.21 4.85 -15.72
N PHE A 297 23.68 5.55 -14.69
CA PHE A 297 23.61 7.00 -14.62
C PHE A 297 24.35 7.62 -15.81
N ALA A 298 23.79 8.69 -16.37
CA ALA A 298 24.48 9.53 -17.35
C ALA A 298 25.62 10.32 -16.71
N THR A 299 25.46 10.71 -15.44
CA THR A 299 26.49 11.38 -14.65
C THR A 299 26.72 10.60 -13.35
N ALA A 300 27.94 10.14 -13.12
CA ALA A 300 28.29 9.43 -11.88
C ALA A 300 28.07 10.35 -10.66
N PRO A 301 27.47 9.84 -9.57
CA PRO A 301 27.33 10.59 -8.33
C PRO A 301 28.69 10.80 -7.67
N ASP A 302 28.84 11.92 -6.97
CA ASP A 302 30.04 12.28 -6.22
C ASP A 302 29.67 12.68 -4.77
N ALA A 303 30.64 13.21 -4.03
CA ALA A 303 30.44 13.61 -2.63
C ALA A 303 29.50 14.82 -2.42
N THR A 304 28.99 15.44 -3.50
CA THR A 304 27.98 16.50 -3.45
C THR A 304 26.58 15.98 -3.74
N SER A 305 26.46 14.78 -4.31
CA SER A 305 25.17 14.18 -4.67
C SER A 305 24.36 13.84 -3.42
N THR A 306 23.17 14.40 -3.28
CA THR A 306 22.18 13.94 -2.30
C THR A 306 21.20 12.98 -2.95
N PHE A 307 20.73 11.98 -2.21
CA PHE A 307 19.84 10.95 -2.75
C PHE A 307 18.80 10.48 -1.73
N SER A 308 17.77 9.82 -2.24
CA SER A 308 16.79 9.05 -1.48
C SER A 308 16.54 7.70 -2.16
N ILE A 309 16.21 6.69 -1.35
CA ILE A 309 15.78 5.37 -1.79
C ILE A 309 14.27 5.29 -1.58
N VAL A 310 13.52 4.93 -2.62
CA VAL A 310 12.05 4.88 -2.60
C VAL A 310 11.55 3.56 -3.16
N PRO A 311 10.36 3.06 -2.75
CA PRO A 311 9.73 1.94 -3.44
C PRO A 311 9.55 2.26 -4.93
N SER A 312 9.66 1.25 -5.78
CA SER A 312 9.47 1.42 -7.22
C SER A 312 7.99 1.55 -7.57
N SER A 313 7.61 2.71 -8.13
CA SER A 313 6.27 3.02 -8.66
C SER A 313 5.99 2.41 -10.03
N ASP A 314 6.84 1.49 -10.48
CA ASP A 314 6.70 0.81 -11.77
C ASP A 314 6.41 -0.69 -11.62
N PHE A 315 6.56 -1.25 -10.42
CA PHE A 315 6.26 -2.66 -10.19
C PHE A 315 4.83 -2.83 -9.68
N LEU A 316 3.96 -3.36 -10.55
CA LEU A 316 2.65 -3.85 -10.13
C LEU A 316 2.81 -5.25 -9.54
N TYR A 317 2.37 -5.42 -8.30
CA TYR A 317 2.34 -6.72 -7.63
C TYR A 317 0.99 -7.41 -7.80
N TYR A 318 1.03 -8.71 -7.96
CA TYR A 318 -0.14 -9.56 -8.17
C TYR A 318 -0.14 -10.76 -7.23
N GLN A 319 -1.20 -10.88 -6.44
CA GLN A 319 -1.52 -12.04 -5.64
C GLN A 319 -2.70 -12.79 -6.29
N PRO A 320 -2.55 -14.07 -6.70
CA PRO A 320 -3.62 -14.82 -7.38
C PRO A 320 -4.85 -15.18 -6.52
N GLY A 321 -4.74 -15.04 -5.20
CA GLY A 321 -5.80 -15.43 -4.28
C GLY A 321 -5.87 -16.94 -4.08
N GLN A 322 -7.08 -17.50 -4.00
CA GLN A 322 -7.32 -18.91 -3.63
C GLN A 322 -6.59 -19.95 -4.50
N THR A 323 -6.16 -19.59 -5.70
CA THR A 323 -5.44 -20.47 -6.64
C THR A 323 -3.96 -20.65 -6.29
N SER A 324 -3.33 -19.70 -5.58
CA SER A 324 -1.91 -19.77 -5.25
C SER A 324 -1.48 -18.79 -4.15
N ALA A 325 -0.57 -19.22 -3.28
CA ALA A 325 0.09 -18.36 -2.31
C ALA A 325 1.25 -17.54 -2.93
N ALA A 326 1.66 -17.81 -4.18
CA ALA A 326 2.76 -17.11 -4.83
C ALA A 326 2.44 -15.63 -5.05
N LEU A 327 3.47 -14.78 -4.92
CA LEU A 327 3.41 -13.37 -5.29
C LEU A 327 4.18 -13.19 -6.61
N HIS A 328 3.65 -12.35 -7.49
CA HIS A 328 4.30 -11.99 -8.75
C HIS A 328 4.39 -10.49 -8.89
N ARG A 329 5.25 -10.01 -9.79
CA ARG A 329 5.26 -8.61 -10.20
C ARG A 329 5.53 -8.45 -11.70
N ILE A 330 5.13 -7.32 -12.25
CA ILE A 330 5.45 -6.92 -13.63
C ILE A 330 5.98 -5.49 -13.63
N ASP A 331 6.94 -5.19 -14.50
CA ASP A 331 7.41 -3.82 -14.71
C ASP A 331 6.51 -3.13 -15.75
N LEU A 332 5.79 -2.11 -15.30
CA LEU A 332 4.82 -1.36 -16.11
C LEU A 332 5.47 -0.43 -17.13
N VAL A 333 6.74 -0.02 -16.97
CA VAL A 333 7.45 0.80 -17.99
C VAL A 333 8.17 -0.01 -19.05
N GLN A 334 8.33 -1.32 -18.87
CA GLN A 334 9.08 -2.13 -19.82
C GLN A 334 8.33 -2.20 -21.16
N THR A 335 9.03 -1.95 -22.27
CA THR A 335 8.49 -2.00 -23.64
C THR A 335 9.07 -3.13 -24.49
N THR A 336 10.00 -3.94 -23.96
CA THR A 336 10.57 -5.08 -24.70
C THR A 336 10.72 -6.27 -23.76
N GLY A 337 10.29 -7.46 -24.20
CA GLY A 337 10.38 -8.68 -23.38
C GLY A 337 9.56 -8.62 -22.09
N VAL A 338 8.43 -7.92 -22.11
CA VAL A 338 7.57 -7.72 -20.94
C VAL A 338 7.04 -9.06 -20.45
N ALA A 339 7.30 -9.36 -19.19
CA ALA A 339 6.82 -10.56 -18.55
C ALA A 339 6.54 -10.28 -17.07
N TRP A 340 5.60 -11.03 -16.52
CA TRP A 340 5.52 -11.20 -15.08
C TRP A 340 6.74 -11.97 -14.58
N SER A 341 7.18 -11.66 -13.37
CA SER A 341 8.25 -12.37 -12.71
C SER A 341 7.89 -13.84 -12.51
N ALA A 342 8.93 -14.68 -12.41
CA ALA A 342 8.80 -15.95 -11.70
C ALA A 342 8.19 -15.72 -10.31
N ALA A 343 7.63 -16.79 -9.73
CA ALA A 343 7.06 -16.72 -8.38
C ALA A 343 8.11 -16.15 -7.41
N LEU A 344 7.76 -15.03 -6.79
CA LEU A 344 8.47 -14.51 -5.62
C LEU A 344 8.14 -15.42 -4.43
N ALA A 345 8.67 -15.11 -3.24
CA ALA A 345 8.33 -15.88 -2.04
C ALA A 345 6.81 -15.93 -1.84
N SER A 346 6.32 -17.13 -1.53
CA SER A 346 4.90 -17.37 -1.27
C SER A 346 4.49 -16.85 0.10
N ALA A 347 3.25 -16.34 0.18
CA ALA A 347 2.65 -15.98 1.46
C ALA A 347 2.60 -17.20 2.40
N PRO A 348 2.71 -17.02 3.73
CA PRO A 348 2.70 -18.13 4.69
C PRO A 348 1.45 -19.00 4.64
N GLY A 349 0.33 -18.46 4.15
CA GLY A 349 -0.86 -19.21 3.82
C GLY A 349 -1.57 -18.59 2.62
N THR A 350 -2.19 -19.43 1.79
CA THR A 350 -2.91 -19.00 0.59
C THR A 350 -4.00 -17.99 0.96
N PRO A 351 -4.01 -16.79 0.35
CA PRO A 351 -5.11 -15.84 0.47
C PRO A 351 -6.40 -16.40 -0.14
N GLY A 352 -7.56 -15.98 0.34
CA GLY A 352 -8.85 -16.46 -0.19
C GLY A 352 -9.96 -15.43 -0.04
N GLY A 353 -11.22 -15.87 0.06
CA GLY A 353 -12.36 -14.95 0.15
C GLY A 353 -12.17 -13.85 1.21
N GLY A 354 -12.43 -12.60 0.81
CA GLY A 354 -12.22 -11.41 1.65
C GLY A 354 -10.76 -10.93 1.77
N ALA A 355 -9.81 -11.58 1.11
CA ALA A 355 -8.41 -11.15 1.14
C ALA A 355 -8.19 -9.83 0.39
N ASN A 356 -7.16 -9.10 0.81
CA ASN A 356 -6.74 -7.88 0.14
C ASN A 356 -5.24 -7.62 0.39
N THR A 357 -4.47 -7.43 -0.68
CA THR A 357 -3.12 -6.85 -0.57
C THR A 357 -3.18 -5.34 -0.67
N MET A 358 -2.42 -4.63 0.15
CA MET A 358 -2.50 -3.18 0.29
C MET A 358 -1.12 -2.57 0.52
N PHE A 359 -0.90 -1.37 0.02
CA PHE A 359 0.35 -0.63 0.20
C PHE A 359 0.29 0.31 1.43
N PRO A 360 1.04 0.04 2.52
CA PRO A 360 1.08 0.89 3.72
C PRO A 360 2.07 2.06 3.57
N SER A 361 1.85 2.93 2.58
CA SER A 361 2.76 4.02 2.18
C SER A 361 3.28 4.89 3.32
N LEU A 362 2.42 5.21 4.30
CA LEU A 362 2.73 6.11 5.41
C LEU A 362 3.29 5.40 6.67
N TYR A 363 3.58 4.10 6.61
CA TYR A 363 4.13 3.37 7.78
C TYR A 363 5.23 2.39 7.42
N ALA A 364 5.12 1.74 6.26
CA ALA A 364 6.02 0.67 5.84
C ALA A 364 6.20 0.70 4.31
N PRO A 365 6.78 1.78 3.75
CA PRO A 365 6.82 2.01 2.30
C PRO A 365 7.64 0.97 1.52
N PHE A 366 8.40 0.09 2.19
CA PHE A 366 9.09 -1.05 1.56
C PHE A 366 8.37 -2.39 1.77
N GLN A 367 7.10 -2.34 2.17
CA GLN A 367 6.29 -3.52 2.44
C GLN A 367 4.99 -3.54 1.64
N ILE A 368 4.42 -4.73 1.49
CA ILE A 368 3.04 -4.96 1.05
C ILE A 368 2.33 -5.71 2.16
N LEU A 369 1.18 -5.21 2.61
CA LEU A 369 0.33 -5.90 3.58
C LEU A 369 -0.62 -6.84 2.87
N CYS A 370 -0.94 -7.96 3.51
CA CYS A 370 -1.95 -8.92 3.04
C CYS A 370 -2.88 -9.26 4.20
N ALA A 371 -4.12 -8.80 4.11
CA ALA A 371 -5.20 -9.37 4.90
C ALA A 371 -5.57 -10.72 4.27
N ARG A 372 -5.30 -11.84 4.96
CA ARG A 372 -5.32 -13.16 4.31
C ARG A 372 -6.71 -13.62 3.87
N GLY A 373 -7.76 -13.24 4.61
CA GLY A 373 -9.11 -13.78 4.38
C GLY A 373 -9.21 -15.29 4.65
N ALA A 374 -10.05 -15.97 3.87
CA ALA A 374 -10.27 -17.42 3.94
C ALA A 374 -10.71 -17.93 5.34
N GLY A 375 -11.50 -17.13 6.05
CA GLY A 375 -11.97 -17.46 7.39
C GLY A 375 -10.87 -17.37 8.46
N THR A 376 -9.88 -16.51 8.27
CA THR A 376 -8.79 -16.32 9.24
C THR A 376 -8.59 -14.87 9.64
N SER A 377 -7.87 -14.66 10.74
CA SER A 377 -7.52 -13.34 11.27
C SER A 377 -6.08 -12.93 10.96
N ASN A 378 -5.36 -13.71 10.13
CA ASN A 378 -3.95 -13.49 9.85
C ASN A 378 -3.73 -12.28 8.95
N ILE A 379 -2.81 -11.41 9.36
CA ILE A 379 -2.26 -10.33 8.54
C ILE A 379 -0.78 -10.62 8.28
N TYR A 380 -0.40 -10.63 7.00
CA TYR A 380 0.98 -10.80 6.57
C TYR A 380 1.57 -9.49 6.05
N SER A 381 2.90 -9.39 6.07
CA SER A 381 3.66 -8.39 5.34
C SER A 381 4.71 -9.05 4.48
N TYR A 382 4.90 -8.53 3.28
CA TYR A 382 5.97 -8.88 2.37
C TYR A 382 6.98 -7.75 2.32
N ASN A 383 8.26 -8.04 2.58
CA ASN A 383 9.35 -7.08 2.38
C ASN A 383 9.81 -7.13 0.92
N ILE A 384 9.73 -5.98 0.23
CA ILE A 384 10.00 -5.87 -1.21
C ILE A 384 11.46 -6.17 -1.57
N GLY A 385 12.40 -5.69 -0.75
CA GLY A 385 13.83 -5.84 -1.01
C GLY A 385 14.35 -7.22 -0.66
N LEU A 386 14.06 -7.67 0.57
CA LEU A 386 14.49 -8.98 1.06
C LEU A 386 13.71 -10.13 0.41
N GLY A 387 12.53 -9.85 -0.13
CA GLY A 387 11.68 -10.85 -0.75
C GLY A 387 11.13 -11.87 0.24
N THR A 388 10.83 -11.46 1.48
CA THR A 388 10.41 -12.35 2.57
C THR A 388 9.04 -11.95 3.12
N TRP A 389 8.30 -12.94 3.63
CA TRP A 389 7.04 -12.71 4.33
C TRP A 389 7.21 -12.77 5.85
N SER A 390 6.40 -12.03 6.58
CA SER A 390 6.28 -12.03 8.04
C SER A 390 4.82 -11.92 8.47
N THR A 391 4.47 -12.46 9.63
CA THR A 391 3.13 -12.33 10.22
C THR A 391 3.11 -11.12 11.17
N LEU A 392 2.23 -10.13 10.94
CA LEU A 392 2.23 -8.86 11.67
C LEU A 392 1.27 -8.82 12.86
N ALA A 393 0.12 -9.46 12.78
CA ALA A 393 -0.80 -9.66 13.91
C ALA A 393 -1.90 -10.64 13.50
N THR A 394 -2.53 -11.26 14.50
CA THR A 394 -3.86 -11.86 14.41
C THR A 394 -4.83 -10.96 15.15
N PHE A 395 -6.09 -10.88 14.68
CA PHE A 395 -7.15 -10.31 15.50
C PHE A 395 -7.17 -11.01 16.87
N TRP A 396 -7.14 -10.24 17.94
CA TRP A 396 -7.42 -10.79 19.26
C TRP A 396 -8.91 -11.15 19.34
N GLY A 397 -9.21 -12.44 19.56
CA GLY A 397 -10.56 -12.99 19.62
C GLY A 397 -10.84 -14.06 18.56
N SER A 398 -12.11 -14.42 18.39
CA SER A 398 -12.57 -15.42 17.40
C SER A 398 -13.04 -14.82 16.07
N GLU A 399 -12.94 -13.50 15.89
CA GLU A 399 -13.31 -12.83 14.63
C GLU A 399 -12.33 -13.19 13.51
N THR A 400 -12.84 -13.27 12.28
CA THR A 400 -12.09 -13.65 11.08
C THR A 400 -12.48 -12.77 9.89
N ILE A 401 -11.69 -12.78 8.81
CA ILE A 401 -12.08 -12.24 7.50
C ILE A 401 -12.44 -13.42 6.59
N ASN A 402 -13.60 -13.36 5.97
CA ASN A 402 -14.06 -14.39 5.02
C ASN A 402 -14.70 -13.75 3.78
N THR A 403 -15.16 -14.56 2.83
CA THR A 403 -15.96 -14.11 1.69
C THR A 403 -17.08 -13.18 2.17
N GLY A 404 -17.27 -12.04 1.49
CA GLY A 404 -18.24 -11.03 1.91
C GLY A 404 -17.69 -9.96 2.85
N ALA A 405 -16.51 -10.16 3.46
CA ALA A 405 -15.84 -9.11 4.21
C ALA A 405 -15.16 -8.13 3.24
N SER A 406 -14.95 -6.90 3.69
CA SER A 406 -14.16 -5.93 2.97
C SER A 406 -13.21 -5.22 3.91
N VAL A 407 -11.97 -5.02 3.46
CA VAL A 407 -10.92 -4.37 4.23
C VAL A 407 -10.25 -3.25 3.45
N CYS A 408 -9.82 -2.21 4.16
CA CYS A 408 -8.97 -1.16 3.61
C CYS A 408 -8.04 -0.60 4.68
N LEU A 409 -6.85 -0.16 4.28
CA LEU A 409 -6.00 0.63 5.17
C LEU A 409 -6.63 2.00 5.43
N ILE A 410 -6.30 2.57 6.59
CA ILE A 410 -6.57 3.96 6.97
C ILE A 410 -5.22 4.66 7.12
N PRO A 411 -4.63 5.18 6.01
CA PRO A 411 -3.39 5.96 6.02
C PRO A 411 -3.39 7.10 7.07
N GLY A 412 -2.22 7.44 7.61
CA GLY A 412 -2.05 8.30 8.78
C GLY A 412 -2.31 7.69 10.17
N LYS A 413 -3.19 6.68 10.33
CA LYS A 413 -3.57 6.10 11.64
C LYS A 413 -2.97 4.74 12.07
N ARG A 414 -2.24 4.01 11.22
CA ARG A 414 -1.73 2.62 11.40
C ARG A 414 -2.84 1.60 11.64
N LYS A 415 -4.00 1.83 11.03
CA LYS A 415 -5.19 1.02 11.24
C LYS A 415 -5.73 0.47 9.92
N MET A 416 -6.45 -0.64 10.02
CA MET A 416 -7.17 -1.28 8.92
C MET A 416 -8.66 -1.36 9.28
N PHE A 417 -9.51 -0.83 8.43
CA PHE A 417 -10.96 -1.01 8.55
C PHE A 417 -11.37 -2.41 8.08
N VAL A 418 -12.35 -3.00 8.76
CA VAL A 418 -12.95 -4.30 8.42
C VAL A 418 -14.47 -4.17 8.48
N SER A 419 -15.14 -4.36 7.35
CA SER A 419 -16.58 -4.61 7.31
C SER A 419 -16.82 -6.12 7.32
N LYS A 420 -17.70 -6.58 8.23
CA LYS A 420 -18.02 -8.00 8.35
C LYS A 420 -19.03 -8.47 7.31
N GLU A 421 -18.80 -9.70 6.87
CA GLU A 421 -19.74 -10.51 6.12
C GLU A 421 -20.96 -10.90 6.96
N GLY A 422 -22.15 -10.95 6.35
CA GLY A 422 -23.38 -11.44 6.99
C GLY A 422 -23.86 -10.63 8.21
N SER A 423 -23.29 -9.45 8.46
CA SER A 423 -23.49 -8.67 9.67
C SER A 423 -23.36 -7.17 9.39
N PRO A 424 -24.06 -6.30 10.12
CA PRO A 424 -23.83 -4.85 10.04
C PRO A 424 -22.60 -4.40 10.84
N ARG A 425 -21.86 -5.33 11.45
CA ARG A 425 -20.71 -5.03 12.29
C ARG A 425 -19.54 -4.54 11.45
N THR A 426 -18.85 -3.54 11.97
CA THR A 426 -17.58 -3.08 11.45
C THR A 426 -16.57 -3.02 12.58
N TYR A 427 -15.30 -3.11 12.22
CA TYR A 427 -14.20 -3.05 13.13
C TYR A 427 -13.06 -2.23 12.56
N VAL A 428 -12.20 -1.77 13.44
CA VAL A 428 -10.92 -1.17 13.09
C VAL A 428 -9.82 -1.95 13.80
N HIS A 429 -8.95 -2.56 13.01
CA HIS A 429 -7.79 -3.29 13.50
C HIS A 429 -6.59 -2.37 13.59
N ASP A 430 -5.97 -2.32 14.75
CA ASP A 430 -4.69 -1.65 14.94
C ASP A 430 -3.55 -2.60 14.54
N LEU A 431 -2.83 -2.21 13.49
CA LEU A 431 -1.78 -3.02 12.86
C LEU A 431 -0.55 -3.18 13.75
N LEU A 432 -0.41 -2.37 14.80
CA LEU A 432 0.59 -2.59 15.81
C LEU A 432 0.04 -3.39 16.97
N THR A 433 -1.11 -2.97 17.50
CA THR A 433 -1.55 -3.49 18.78
C THR A 433 -2.12 -4.90 18.69
N GLY A 434 -2.62 -5.29 17.52
CA GLY A 434 -3.39 -6.50 17.31
C GLY A 434 -4.85 -6.37 17.74
N VAL A 435 -5.19 -5.25 18.39
CA VAL A 435 -6.53 -5.00 18.95
C VAL A 435 -7.51 -4.74 17.82
N LEU A 436 -8.69 -5.31 17.96
CA LEU A 436 -9.83 -5.08 17.08
C LEU A 436 -10.83 -4.17 17.82
N GLU A 437 -10.88 -2.90 17.46
CA GLU A 437 -11.80 -1.92 18.03
C GLU A 437 -13.16 -2.00 17.29
N PRO A 438 -14.30 -1.96 17.99
CA PRO A 438 -15.61 -1.90 17.34
C PRO A 438 -15.78 -0.57 16.60
N GLY A 439 -16.27 -0.63 15.36
CA GLY A 439 -16.62 0.52 14.54
C GLY A 439 -18.14 0.78 14.49
N PRO A 440 -18.57 1.86 13.81
CA PRO A 440 -19.98 2.17 13.67
C PRO A 440 -20.73 1.11 12.86
N LEU A 441 -21.92 0.73 13.32
CA LEU A 441 -22.77 -0.26 12.65
C LEU A 441 -23.25 0.30 11.31
N VAL A 442 -23.03 -0.45 10.23
CA VAL A 442 -23.57 -0.07 8.91
C VAL A 442 -25.09 -0.26 8.91
N PRO A 443 -25.87 0.61 8.22
CA PRO A 443 -27.33 0.55 8.28
C PRO A 443 -27.90 -0.80 7.84
N TYR A 444 -27.23 -1.49 6.92
CA TYR A 444 -27.64 -2.79 6.43
C TYR A 444 -26.46 -3.75 6.27
N ALA A 445 -26.67 -5.00 6.63
CA ALA A 445 -25.69 -6.06 6.47
C ALA A 445 -25.44 -6.38 4.99
N SER A 446 -24.17 -6.59 4.64
CA SER A 446 -23.81 -7.21 3.35
C SER A 446 -24.00 -8.73 3.43
N PRO A 447 -24.40 -9.40 2.33
CA PRO A 447 -24.47 -10.86 2.28
C PRO A 447 -23.08 -11.48 2.43
N GLY A 448 -23.01 -12.70 2.98
CA GLY A 448 -21.76 -13.42 3.18
C GLY A 448 -21.20 -14.14 1.96
N ALA A 449 -21.91 -14.08 0.83
CA ALA A 449 -21.52 -14.80 -0.38
C ALA A 449 -20.65 -13.98 -1.35
N TYR A 450 -20.68 -12.65 -1.30
CA TYR A 450 -20.13 -11.82 -2.38
C TYR A 450 -18.72 -11.30 -2.08
N ASP A 451 -17.75 -11.84 -2.80
CA ASP A 451 -16.35 -11.42 -2.75
C ASP A 451 -16.17 -10.04 -3.40
N GLY A 452 -15.39 -9.17 -2.75
CA GLY A 452 -15.06 -7.86 -3.28
C GLY A 452 -14.54 -6.89 -2.22
N LYS A 453 -13.73 -5.93 -2.66
CA LYS A 453 -13.11 -4.86 -1.86
C LYS A 453 -13.98 -3.61 -1.95
N ARG A 454 -15.00 -3.56 -1.11
CA ARG A 454 -16.07 -2.57 -1.15
C ARG A 454 -15.87 -1.38 -0.21
N ALA A 455 -14.80 -1.37 0.55
CA ALA A 455 -14.45 -0.31 1.49
C ALA A 455 -13.24 0.49 0.99
N ARG A 456 -13.30 1.82 1.16
CA ARG A 456 -12.17 2.71 0.91
C ARG A 456 -12.04 3.79 1.96
N HIS A 457 -10.80 4.06 2.36
CA HIS A 457 -10.45 5.32 2.99
C HIS A 457 -10.23 6.41 1.94
N VAL A 458 -10.82 7.58 2.18
CA VAL A 458 -10.66 8.79 1.36
C VAL A 458 -10.24 9.93 2.27
N MET A 459 -9.18 10.64 1.88
CA MET A 459 -8.80 11.92 2.48
C MET A 459 -9.10 13.02 1.47
N THR A 460 -9.91 13.97 1.91
CA THR A 460 -10.26 15.16 1.14
C THR A 460 -9.08 16.15 1.11
N PRO A 461 -9.01 17.07 0.13
CA PRO A 461 -7.91 18.04 0.04
C PRO A 461 -7.75 18.96 1.26
N ASP A 462 -8.83 19.21 2.01
CA ASP A 462 -8.86 19.95 3.27
C ASP A 462 -8.53 19.08 4.50
N GLY A 463 -8.28 17.79 4.30
CA GLY A 463 -7.75 16.89 5.32
C GLY A 463 -8.78 16.09 6.10
N ALA A 464 -10.08 16.27 5.84
CA ALA A 464 -11.13 15.43 6.43
C ALA A 464 -11.07 14.01 5.86
N ARG A 465 -11.24 13.01 6.71
CA ARG A 465 -11.06 11.60 6.36
C ARG A 465 -12.34 10.82 6.52
N PHE A 466 -12.65 10.01 5.52
CA PHE A 466 -13.88 9.22 5.47
C PHE A 466 -13.60 7.77 5.08
N LEU A 467 -14.38 6.86 5.63
CA LEU A 467 -14.57 5.52 5.07
C LEU A 467 -15.78 5.56 4.15
N TYR A 468 -15.62 5.07 2.94
CA TYR A 468 -16.69 4.81 1.98
C TYR A 468 -16.95 3.31 1.91
N LEU A 469 -18.21 2.91 1.84
CA LEU A 469 -18.62 1.51 1.74
C LEU A 469 -19.80 1.38 0.78
N LEU A 470 -19.62 0.56 -0.25
CA LEU A 470 -20.72 0.14 -1.13
C LEU A 470 -21.27 -1.21 -0.65
N ARG A 471 -22.56 -1.28 -0.37
CA ARG A 471 -23.19 -2.52 0.09
C ARG A 471 -23.22 -3.54 -1.04
N ALA A 472 -22.93 -4.80 -0.74
CA ALA A 472 -23.23 -5.89 -1.67
C ALA A 472 -24.68 -6.37 -1.49
N GLY A 473 -25.26 -6.90 -2.56
CA GLY A 473 -26.68 -7.27 -2.64
C GLY A 473 -27.63 -6.09 -2.81
N GLY A 474 -27.12 -4.88 -3.07
CA GLY A 474 -27.94 -3.67 -3.13
C GLY A 474 -27.24 -2.48 -3.81
N GLN A 475 -27.88 -1.31 -3.75
CA GLN A 475 -27.43 -0.05 -4.38
C GLN A 475 -26.89 0.95 -3.36
N GLU A 476 -26.98 0.63 -2.07
CA GLU A 476 -26.72 1.56 -0.98
C GLU A 476 -25.24 1.87 -0.87
N PHE A 477 -24.93 3.16 -0.83
CA PHE A 477 -23.59 3.68 -0.72
C PHE A 477 -23.50 4.63 0.46
N PHE A 478 -22.50 4.41 1.31
CA PHE A 478 -22.37 5.10 2.58
C PHE A 478 -20.99 5.70 2.75
N ARG A 479 -20.90 6.72 3.61
CA ARG A 479 -19.63 7.11 4.22
C ARG A 479 -19.73 7.38 5.72
N ALA A 480 -18.62 7.25 6.44
CA ALA A 480 -18.51 7.65 7.84
C ALA A 480 -17.17 8.36 8.10
N PRO A 481 -17.13 9.43 8.92
CA PRO A 481 -15.89 10.07 9.35
C PRO A 481 -15.03 9.11 10.20
N VAL A 482 -13.71 9.29 10.18
CA VAL A 482 -12.74 8.46 10.93
C VAL A 482 -11.97 9.21 12.01
N GLU A 483 -12.35 10.45 12.29
CA GLU A 483 -11.72 11.32 13.28
C GLU A 483 -11.85 10.78 14.71
N TRP A 484 -12.83 9.91 14.97
CA TRP A 484 -12.97 9.22 16.26
C TRP A 484 -11.85 8.21 16.57
N LEU A 485 -10.98 7.90 15.60
CA LEU A 485 -9.90 6.91 15.73
C LEU A 485 -8.56 7.47 16.24
N ASP A 486 -8.47 8.79 16.48
CA ASP A 486 -7.26 9.44 17.00
C ASP A 486 -6.87 9.00 18.41
#